data_AF-A0A3C1B7Y5-F1
#
_entry.id   AF-A0A3C1B7Y5-F1
#
_cell.length_a   1.000
_cell.length_b   1.000
_cell.length_c   1.000
_cell.angle_alpha   90.00
_cell.angle_beta   90.00
_cell.angle_gamma   90.00
#
_symmetry.space_group_name_H-M   'P 1'
#
loop_
_entity.id
_entity.type
_entity.pdbx_description
1 polymer ?
#
loop_
_entity_poly.entity_id
_entity_poly.type
_entity_poly.pdbx_seq_one_letter_code
_entity_poly.pdbx_strand_id
1 'polypeptide(L)'
;MGRMLKVETVSLVNLITDSKSIPEFIAENCQEELITPSVLKLLDDPRGQIQAMQSTMQALGQNGHPPGERAAQSVIKFLAAQ
;
A
#
# COMPACT_ATOMS: atom_id res chain seq x y z
N MET A 1 -0.01 23.90 -2.90
CA MET A 1 -1.06 23.03 -3.46
C MET A 1 -1.12 21.75 -2.64
N GLY A 2 -2.03 21.65 -1.67
CA GLY A 2 -2.19 20.44 -0.87
C GLY A 2 -3.67 20.19 -0.64
N ARG A 3 -4.28 19.35 -1.48
CA ARG A 3 -5.52 18.71 -1.03
C ARG A 3 -5.11 17.76 0.08
N MET A 4 -5.70 17.92 1.26
CA MET A 4 -5.40 17.11 2.44
C MET A 4 -5.64 15.63 2.11
N LEU A 5 -4.57 14.84 2.08
CA LEU A 5 -4.66 13.39 2.11
C LEU A 5 -5.23 13.02 3.49
N LYS A 6 -6.41 12.39 3.52
CA LYS A 6 -7.03 11.89 4.76
C LYS A 6 -6.39 10.58 5.26
N VAL A 7 -5.31 10.15 4.62
CA VAL A 7 -4.64 8.87 4.83
C VAL A 7 -3.20 9.13 5.24
N GLU A 8 -2.66 8.27 6.09
CA GLU A 8 -1.33 8.44 6.66
C GLU A 8 -0.19 8.11 5.69
N THR A 9 -0.48 7.33 4.64
CA THR A 9 0.47 6.89 3.61
C THR A 9 -0.19 6.94 2.23
N VAL A 10 0.59 6.87 1.14
CA VAL A 10 0.08 6.90 -0.24
C VAL A 10 0.39 5.64 -1.04
N SER A 11 1.35 4.82 -0.60
CA SER A 11 1.61 3.54 -1.23
C SER A 11 0.46 2.58 -0.94
N LEU A 12 -0.08 1.95 -1.98
CA LEU A 12 -1.11 0.93 -1.83
C LEU A 12 -0.66 -0.19 -0.86
N VAL A 13 0.62 -0.54 -0.87
CA VAL A 13 1.17 -1.55 0.05
C VAL A 13 1.03 -1.10 1.49
N ASN A 14 1.46 0.12 1.81
CA ASN A 14 1.38 0.67 3.17
C ASN A 14 -0.09 0.84 3.62
N LEU A 15 -0.97 1.29 2.72
CA LEU A 15 -2.40 1.45 2.97
C LEU A 15 -3.11 0.12 3.27
N ILE A 16 -2.80 -0.93 2.51
CA ILE A 16 -3.44 -2.25 2.67
C ILE A 16 -2.87 -3.00 3.88
N THR A 17 -1.60 -2.81 4.20
CA THR A 17 -0.92 -3.52 5.30
C THR A 17 -0.87 -2.76 6.62
N ASP A 18 -1.39 -1.53 6.66
CA ASP A 18 -1.25 -0.61 7.80
C ASP A 18 0.20 -0.55 8.32
N SER A 19 1.15 -0.39 7.39
CA SER A 19 2.58 -0.43 7.67
C SER A 19 3.33 0.72 7.01
N LYS A 20 4.60 0.91 7.38
CA LYS A 20 5.55 1.84 6.74
C LYS A 20 6.71 1.10 6.09
N SER A 21 6.40 -0.07 5.51
CA SER A 21 7.39 -0.96 4.88
C SER A 21 7.95 -0.37 3.59
N ILE A 22 7.18 0.48 2.91
CA ILE A 22 7.64 1.30 1.78
C ILE A 22 7.98 2.70 2.32
N PRO A 23 9.25 3.14 2.27
CA PRO A 23 9.61 4.53 2.56
C PRO A 23 8.95 5.48 1.55
N GLU A 24 8.31 6.55 2.02
CA GLU A 24 7.60 7.52 1.19
C GLU A 24 8.22 8.92 1.36
N PHE A 25 8.83 9.44 0.30
CA PHE A 25 9.49 10.75 0.26
C PHE A 25 8.74 11.66 -0.71
N ILE A 26 7.78 12.43 -0.20
CA ILE A 26 6.81 13.19 -1.02
C ILE A 26 6.84 14.66 -0.61
N ALA A 27 6.47 15.55 -1.55
CA ALA A 27 6.42 16.99 -1.34
C ALA A 27 7.77 17.52 -0.82
N GLU A 28 7.78 18.24 0.30
CA GLU A 28 8.99 18.77 0.91
C GLU A 28 10.00 17.69 1.31
N ASN A 29 9.58 16.44 1.51
CA ASN A 29 10.47 15.32 1.84
C ASN A 29 11.06 14.63 0.60
N CYS A 30 10.68 15.02 -0.62
CA CYS A 30 11.27 14.51 -1.85
C CYS A 30 12.64 15.15 -2.11
N GLN A 31 13.61 14.81 -1.25
CA GLN A 31 14.96 15.35 -1.24
C GLN A 31 15.99 14.24 -1.46
N GLU A 32 17.06 14.55 -2.19
CA GLU A 32 18.13 13.61 -2.50
C GLU A 32 18.73 12.97 -1.25
N GLU A 33 18.96 13.78 -0.22
CA GLU A 33 19.61 13.43 1.04
C GLU A 33 18.77 12.44 1.85
N LEU A 34 17.46 12.37 1.59
CA LEU A 34 16.55 11.43 2.23
C LEU A 34 16.35 10.17 1.38
N ILE A 35 16.22 10.33 0.07
CA ILE A 35 15.93 9.23 -0.86
C ILE A 35 17.14 8.31 -1.01
N THR A 36 18.32 8.87 -1.29
CA THR A 36 19.55 8.10 -1.59
C THR A 36 19.89 7.06 -0.52
N PRO A 37 20.02 7.42 0.78
CA PRO A 37 20.33 6.42 1.80
C PRO A 37 19.22 5.37 1.97
N SER A 38 17.96 5.75 1.74
CA SER A 38 16.85 4.80 1.82
C SER A 38 16.88 3.77 0.67
N VAL A 39 17.24 4.20 -0.54
CA VAL A 39 17.39 3.29 -1.68
C VAL A 39 18.58 2.36 -1.46
N LEU A 40 19.73 2.87 -1.00
CA LEU A 40 20.89 2.04 -0.70
C LEU A 40 20.55 0.97 0.35
N LYS A 41 19.88 1.35 1.44
CA LYS A 41 19.41 0.40 2.45
C LYS A 41 18.47 -0.67 1.90
N LEU A 42 17.59 -0.30 0.97
CA LEU A 42 16.68 -1.23 0.30
C LEU A 42 17.44 -2.22 -0.60
N LEU A 43 18.47 -1.75 -1.31
CA LEU A 43 19.31 -2.61 -2.15
C LEU A 43 20.11 -3.61 -1.30
N ASP A 44 20.58 -3.19 -0.12
CA ASP A 44 21.29 -4.06 0.82
C ASP A 44 20.37 -5.10 1.48
N ASP A 45 19.13 -4.72 1.83
CA ASP A 45 18.14 -5.62 2.41
C ASP A 45 16.71 -5.40 1.86
N PRO A 46 16.35 -6.09 0.77
CA PRO A 46 15.04 -5.95 0.14
C PRO A 46 13.92 -6.75 0.82
N ARG A 47 14.24 -7.61 1.79
CA ARG A 47 13.33 -8.67 2.28
C ARG A 47 12.05 -8.09 2.88
N GLY A 48 12.15 -7.02 3.65
CA GLY A 48 10.99 -6.39 4.29
C GLY A 48 9.99 -5.84 3.27
N GLN A 49 10.47 -5.16 2.24
CA GLN A 49 9.61 -4.63 1.18
C GLN A 49 8.98 -5.74 0.34
N ILE A 50 9.74 -6.79 -0.01
CA ILE A 50 9.22 -7.96 -0.74
C ILE A 50 8.10 -8.63 0.05
N GLN A 51 8.32 -8.87 1.35
CA GLN A 51 7.32 -9.48 2.22
C GLN A 51 6.04 -8.64 2.33
N ALA A 52 6.17 -7.31 2.43
CA ALA A 52 5.03 -6.40 2.45
C ALA A 52 4.23 -6.45 1.13
N MET A 53 4.90 -6.50 -0.01
CA MET A 53 4.26 -6.63 -1.32
C MET A 53 3.53 -7.98 -1.47
N GLN A 54 4.14 -9.07 -1.02
CA GLN A 54 3.50 -10.40 -1.02
C GLN A 54 2.24 -10.41 -0.14
N SER A 55 2.34 -9.88 1.08
CA SER A 55 1.20 -9.77 2.01
C SER A 55 0.09 -8.90 1.43
N THR A 56 0.45 -7.83 0.72
CA THR A 56 -0.50 -6.98 0.00
C THR A 56 -1.25 -7.77 -1.07
N MET A 57 -0.57 -8.57 -1.88
CA MET A 57 -1.23 -9.38 -2.91
C MET A 57 -2.19 -10.41 -2.31
N GLN A 58 -1.83 -11.02 -1.18
CA GLN A 58 -2.72 -11.92 -0.44
C GLN A 58 -3.98 -11.17 0.05
N ALA A 59 -3.80 -10.01 0.67
CA ALA A 59 -4.92 -9.17 1.13
C ALA A 59 -5.82 -8.70 -0.02
N LEU A 60 -5.24 -8.42 -1.19
CA LEU A 60 -5.95 -8.12 -2.43
C LEU A 60 -6.57 -9.36 -3.10
N GLY A 61 -6.52 -10.53 -2.46
CA GLY A 61 -7.18 -11.74 -2.93
C GLY A 61 -6.53 -12.34 -4.18
N GLN A 62 -5.19 -12.37 -4.23
CA GLN A 62 -4.43 -13.08 -5.25
C GLN A 62 -4.97 -14.50 -5.45
N ASN A 63 -5.10 -14.93 -6.71
CA ASN A 63 -5.69 -16.21 -7.14
C ASN A 63 -7.19 -16.40 -6.81
N GLY A 64 -7.86 -15.38 -6.24
CA GLY A 64 -9.30 -15.38 -6.01
C GLY A 64 -10.11 -14.80 -7.18
N HIS A 65 -11.40 -14.60 -6.96
CA HIS A 65 -12.31 -13.96 -7.91
C HIS A 65 -11.82 -12.55 -8.29
N PRO A 66 -12.12 -12.04 -9.48
CA PRO A 66 -11.76 -10.68 -9.88
C PRO A 66 -12.18 -9.63 -8.82
N PRO A 67 -11.34 -8.62 -8.55
CA PRO A 67 -11.59 -7.65 -7.48
C PRO A 67 -12.91 -6.90 -7.64
N GLY A 68 -13.32 -6.61 -8.88
CA GLY A 68 -14.61 -5.97 -9.18
C GLY A 68 -15.81 -6.82 -8.77
N GLU A 69 -15.77 -8.12 -9.04
CA GLU A 69 -16.83 -9.05 -8.63
C GLU A 69 -16.90 -9.19 -7.11
N ARG A 70 -15.76 -9.32 -6.44
CA ARG A 70 -15.72 -9.39 -4.97
C ARG A 70 -16.26 -8.11 -4.33
N ALA A 71 -15.91 -6.95 -4.89
CA ALA A 71 -16.41 -5.66 -4.43
C ALA A 71 -17.94 -5.57 -4.61
N ALA A 72 -18.46 -5.90 -5.79
CA ALA A 72 -19.89 -5.93 -6.06
C ALA A 72 -20.64 -6.87 -5.11
N GLN A 73 -20.11 -8.09 -4.91
CA GLN A 73 -20.70 -9.07 -4.01
C GLN A 73 -20.71 -8.60 -2.54
N SER A 74 -19.65 -7.89 -2.11
CA SER A 74 -19.59 -7.28 -0.77
C SER A 74 -20.71 -6.25 -0.58
N VAL A 75 -20.93 -5.38 -1.57
CA VAL A 75 -22.01 -4.38 -1.53
C VAL A 75 -23.39 -5.05 -1.52
N ILE A 76 -23.62 -6.02 -2.39
CA ILE A 76 -24.89 -6.77 -2.44
C ILE A 76 -25.17 -7.46 -1.10
N LYS A 77 -24.17 -8.13 -0.51
CA LYS A 77 -24.30 -8.78 0.81
C LYS A 77 -24.64 -7.78 1.91
N PHE A 78 -24.00 -6.61 1.91
CA PHE A 78 -24.30 -5.56 2.87
C PHE A 78 -25.74 -5.05 2.73
N LEU A 79 -26.18 -4.75 1.50
CA LEU A 79 -27.53 -4.25 1.25
C LEU A 79 -28.62 -5.27 1.59
N ALA A 80 -28.36 -6.56 1.40
CA ALA A 80 -29.31 -7.63 1.73
C ALA A 80 -29.38 -7.94 3.23
N ALA A 81 -28.40 -7.50 4.03
CA ALA A 81 -28.35 -7.68 5.48
C ALA A 81 -28.92 -6.49 6.27
N GLN A 82 -29.31 -5.42 5.57
CA GLN A 82 -30.06 -4.29 6.13
C GLN A 82 -31.57 -4.56 6.07
#